data_AF-A0AAU9N9J8-F1
#
_entry.id   AF-A0AAU9N9J8-F1
#
_cell.length_a   1.000
_cell.length_b   1.000
_cell.length_c   1.000
_cell.angle_alpha   90.00
_cell.angle_beta   90.00
_cell.angle_gamma   90.00
#
_symmetry.space_group_name_H-M   'P 1'
#
loop_
_entity.id
_entity.type
_entity.pdbx_description
1 polymer ?
#
loop_
_entity_poly.entity_id
_entity_poly.type
_entity_poly.pdbx_seq_one_letter_code
_entity_poly.pdbx_strand_id
1 'polypeptide(L)'
;MAPGKATSDAADGPVLAHINKRIRNLRKKLKRITQLEDSIVQGKSIIKNKDQEKLLKSKPIIIAVVDELEKSRQPLSVAVDEETTLALQRRHNDNVENCNKSQTLDGDEEQHAALPVDDLLSLIYFGSIFDAKQVDVDSRLEERFWCLAHDSIQRFELCWGVALEERHLDAIARLSSLMISRPVDSSLTSHQDALQRCIEHANNWICKSEKKIDPNS
;
A
#
# COMPACT_ATOMS: atom_id res chain seq x y z
N MET A 1 -36.47 -31.54 1.54
CA MET A 1 -36.29 -30.15 1.07
C MET A 1 -35.18 -29.54 1.91
N ALA A 2 -33.93 -29.63 1.44
CA ALA A 2 -32.76 -29.18 2.19
C ALA A 2 -32.50 -27.69 1.90
N PRO A 3 -32.23 -26.85 2.91
CA PRO A 3 -32.03 -25.43 2.69
C PRO A 3 -30.68 -25.20 2.01
N GLY A 4 -30.71 -24.47 0.90
CA GLY A 4 -29.53 -24.03 0.18
C GLY A 4 -28.69 -23.12 1.07
N LYS A 5 -27.50 -23.59 1.43
CA LYS A 5 -26.48 -22.81 2.13
C LYS A 5 -25.98 -21.72 1.19
N ALA A 6 -26.58 -20.54 1.28
CA ALA A 6 -26.03 -19.32 0.73
C ALA A 6 -24.67 -19.09 1.39
N THR A 7 -23.60 -19.31 0.64
CA THR A 7 -22.23 -19.01 1.08
C THR A 7 -22.09 -17.50 1.14
N SER A 8 -22.01 -16.97 2.35
CA SER A 8 -21.72 -15.58 2.67
C SER A 8 -20.35 -15.17 2.12
N ASP A 9 -20.30 -14.71 0.87
CA ASP A 9 -19.10 -14.08 0.28
C ASP A 9 -18.68 -12.81 1.06
N ALA A 10 -19.52 -12.28 1.95
CA ALA A 10 -19.25 -11.08 2.74
C ALA A 10 -18.49 -11.32 4.06
N ALA A 11 -18.36 -12.57 4.53
CA ALA A 11 -17.74 -12.89 5.83
C ALA A 11 -16.25 -13.28 5.73
N ASP A 12 -15.79 -13.65 4.53
CA ASP A 12 -14.50 -14.31 4.33
C ASP A 12 -13.32 -13.31 4.16
N GLY A 13 -13.56 -11.99 4.18
CA GLY A 13 -12.53 -10.99 3.93
C GLY A 13 -11.99 -10.97 2.48
N PRO A 14 -11.22 -9.94 2.08
CA PRO A 14 -10.85 -9.71 0.68
C PRO A 14 -10.04 -10.85 0.04
N VAL A 15 -9.14 -11.47 0.82
CA VAL A 15 -8.21 -12.51 0.36
C VAL A 15 -8.96 -13.80 0.02
N LEU A 16 -9.77 -14.32 0.96
CA LEU A 16 -10.54 -15.55 0.71
C LEU A 16 -11.64 -15.30 -0.33
N ALA A 17 -12.23 -14.10 -0.40
CA ALA A 17 -13.18 -13.76 -1.46
C ALA A 17 -12.55 -13.90 -2.86
N HIS A 18 -11.30 -13.46 -3.05
CA HIS A 18 -10.57 -13.64 -4.30
C HIS A 18 -10.33 -15.13 -4.61
N ILE A 19 -9.88 -15.91 -3.63
CA ILE A 19 -9.62 -17.35 -3.78
C ILE A 19 -10.92 -18.10 -4.12
N ASN A 20 -12.01 -17.82 -3.41
CA ASN A 20 -13.33 -18.37 -3.68
C ASN A 20 -13.82 -18.04 -5.09
N LYS A 21 -13.62 -16.80 -5.55
CA LYS A 21 -13.94 -16.39 -6.92
C LYS A 21 -13.12 -17.18 -7.94
N ARG A 22 -11.81 -17.38 -7.69
CA ARG A 22 -10.93 -18.15 -8.59
C ARG A 22 -11.34 -19.62 -8.65
N ILE A 23 -11.59 -20.26 -7.51
CA ILE A 23 -12.07 -21.65 -7.43
C ILE A 23 -13.40 -21.80 -8.18
N ARG A 24 -14.36 -20.89 -7.97
CA ARG A 24 -15.65 -20.92 -8.70
C ARG A 24 -15.46 -20.85 -10.21
N ASN A 25 -14.58 -19.98 -10.70
CA ASN A 25 -14.31 -19.84 -12.13
C ASN A 25 -13.63 -21.08 -12.72
N LEU A 26 -12.66 -21.67 -12.00
CA LEU A 26 -11.99 -22.89 -12.43
C LEU A 26 -12.94 -24.09 -12.44
N ARG A 27 -13.79 -24.25 -11.43
CA ARG A 27 -14.85 -25.28 -11.40
C ARG A 27 -15.85 -25.10 -12.55
N LYS A 28 -16.23 -23.87 -12.89
CA LYS A 28 -17.05 -23.59 -14.09
C LYS A 28 -16.34 -24.03 -15.37
N LYS A 29 -15.03 -23.77 -15.49
CA LYS A 29 -14.22 -24.21 -16.64
C LYS A 29 -14.12 -25.74 -16.71
N LEU A 30 -13.92 -26.40 -15.57
CA LEU A 30 -13.90 -27.86 -15.47
C LEU A 30 -15.24 -28.48 -15.90
N LYS A 31 -16.37 -27.91 -15.44
CA LYS A 31 -17.70 -28.37 -15.88
C LYS A 31 -17.88 -28.27 -17.40
N ARG A 32 -17.38 -27.20 -18.03
CA ARG A 32 -17.40 -27.06 -19.51
C ARG A 32 -16.53 -28.10 -20.21
N ILE A 33 -15.37 -28.42 -19.64
CA ILE A 33 -14.48 -29.48 -20.14
C ILE A 33 -15.21 -30.84 -20.09
N THR A 34 -15.79 -31.20 -18.94
CA THR A 34 -16.51 -32.48 -18.79
C THR A 34 -17.69 -32.59 -19.75
N GLN A 35 -18.49 -31.52 -19.90
CA GLN A 35 -19.58 -31.49 -20.89
C GLN A 35 -19.09 -31.69 -22.33
N LEU A 36 -17.92 -31.13 -22.67
CA LEU A 36 -17.31 -31.30 -23.99
C LEU A 36 -16.82 -32.73 -24.18
N GLU A 37 -16.15 -33.33 -23.18
CA GLU A 37 -15.72 -34.73 -23.21
C GLU A 37 -16.91 -35.68 -23.40
N ASP A 38 -17.97 -35.52 -22.62
CA ASP A 38 -19.18 -36.34 -22.72
C ASP A 38 -19.83 -36.22 -24.11
N SER A 39 -19.84 -35.02 -24.69
CA SER A 39 -20.38 -34.80 -26.04
C SER A 39 -19.55 -35.45 -27.13
N ILE A 40 -18.22 -35.54 -26.95
CA ILE A 40 -17.30 -36.22 -27.86
C ILE A 40 -17.47 -37.73 -27.75
N VAL A 41 -17.55 -38.27 -26.53
CA VAL A 41 -17.77 -39.71 -26.28
C VAL A 41 -19.11 -40.18 -26.84
N GLN A 42 -20.15 -39.35 -26.75
CA GLN A 42 -21.47 -39.63 -27.34
C GLN A 42 -21.51 -39.45 -28.87
N GLY A 43 -20.39 -39.08 -29.51
CA GLY A 43 -20.31 -38.83 -30.96
C GLY A 43 -21.08 -37.60 -31.44
N LYS A 44 -21.61 -36.78 -30.51
CA LYS A 44 -22.39 -35.57 -30.81
C LYS A 44 -21.50 -34.38 -31.20
N SER A 45 -20.23 -34.41 -30.81
CA SER A 45 -19.26 -33.35 -31.08
C SER A 45 -17.94 -33.95 -31.60
N ILE A 46 -17.39 -33.33 -32.64
CA ILE A 46 -16.05 -33.64 -33.17
C ILE A 46 -15.15 -32.47 -32.75
N ILE A 47 -13.93 -32.76 -32.30
CA ILE A 47 -12.93 -31.73 -32.00
C ILE A 47 -12.62 -30.98 -33.31
N LYS A 48 -13.18 -29.78 -33.49
CA LYS A 48 -13.04 -28.98 -34.71
C LYS A 48 -12.06 -27.81 -34.55
N ASN A 49 -11.82 -27.38 -33.31
CA ASN A 49 -11.02 -26.18 -33.03
C ASN A 49 -9.79 -26.52 -32.16
N LYS A 50 -8.60 -26.01 -32.52
CA LYS A 50 -7.37 -26.09 -31.72
C LYS A 50 -7.56 -25.57 -30.29
N ASP A 51 -8.45 -24.61 -30.07
CA ASP A 51 -8.74 -24.08 -28.74
C ASP A 51 -9.53 -25.08 -27.87
N GLN A 52 -10.39 -25.91 -28.48
CA GLN A 52 -11.07 -27.01 -27.77
C GLN A 52 -10.07 -28.07 -27.33
N GLU A 53 -9.12 -28.41 -28.20
CA GLU A 53 -8.07 -29.38 -27.88
C GLU A 53 -7.17 -28.88 -26.72
N LYS A 54 -6.74 -27.62 -26.76
CA LYS A 54 -6.01 -26.98 -25.66
C LYS A 54 -6.83 -26.97 -24.37
N LEU A 55 -8.13 -26.70 -24.46
CA LEU A 55 -9.02 -26.68 -23.31
C LEU A 55 -9.12 -28.06 -22.66
N LEU A 56 -9.27 -29.13 -23.44
CA LEU A 56 -9.27 -30.52 -22.95
C LEU A 56 -7.92 -30.89 -22.31
N LYS A 57 -6.81 -30.54 -22.97
CA LYS A 57 -5.44 -30.74 -22.43
C LYS A 57 -5.20 -30.00 -21.11
N SER A 58 -5.91 -28.90 -20.85
CA SER A 58 -5.78 -28.13 -19.61
C SER A 58 -6.48 -28.72 -18.39
N LYS A 59 -7.29 -29.78 -18.55
CA LYS A 59 -8.05 -30.44 -17.48
C LYS A 59 -7.20 -30.84 -16.26
N PRO A 60 -6.11 -31.62 -16.38
CA PRO A 60 -5.32 -32.05 -15.22
C PRO A 60 -4.73 -30.84 -14.45
N ILE A 61 -4.31 -29.81 -15.18
CA ILE A 61 -3.78 -28.58 -14.58
C ILE A 61 -4.87 -27.87 -13.78
N ILE A 62 -6.07 -27.73 -14.35
CA ILE A 62 -7.19 -27.08 -13.67
C ILE A 62 -7.58 -27.82 -12.39
N ILE A 63 -7.60 -29.16 -12.41
CA ILE A 63 -7.88 -29.97 -11.22
C ILE A 63 -6.81 -29.72 -10.15
N ALA A 64 -5.53 -29.82 -10.52
CA ALA A 64 -4.43 -29.58 -9.59
C ALA A 64 -4.48 -28.16 -8.98
N VAL A 65 -4.75 -27.13 -9.78
CA VAL A 65 -4.86 -25.75 -9.28
C VAL A 65 -6.08 -25.59 -8.36
N VAL A 66 -7.21 -26.25 -8.63
CA VAL A 66 -8.37 -26.21 -7.73
C VAL A 66 -8.02 -26.84 -6.38
N ASP A 67 -7.38 -28.01 -6.38
CA ASP A 67 -7.00 -28.71 -5.14
C ASP A 67 -6.01 -27.88 -4.31
N GLU A 68 -4.99 -27.29 -4.94
CA GLU A 68 -4.02 -26.43 -4.26
C GLU A 68 -4.65 -25.15 -3.69
N LEU A 69 -5.56 -24.52 -4.45
CA LEU A 69 -6.31 -23.36 -3.95
C LEU A 69 -7.25 -23.72 -2.81
N GLU A 70 -7.81 -24.93 -2.78
CA GLU A 70 -8.64 -25.39 -1.66
C GLU A 70 -7.81 -25.67 -0.41
N LYS A 71 -6.64 -26.29 -0.55
CA LYS A 71 -5.71 -26.52 0.56
C LYS A 71 -5.19 -25.22 1.18
N SER A 72 -4.95 -24.17 0.38
CA SER A 72 -4.40 -22.90 0.86
C SER A 72 -5.41 -21.98 1.54
N ARG A 73 -6.72 -22.28 1.47
CA ARG A 73 -7.76 -21.46 2.13
C ARG A 73 -7.57 -21.37 3.64
N GLN A 74 -7.41 -22.52 4.31
CA GLN A 74 -7.30 -22.54 5.76
C GLN A 74 -6.00 -21.87 6.25
N PRO A 75 -4.81 -22.17 5.69
CA PRO A 75 -3.58 -21.48 6.03
C PRO A 75 -3.67 -19.96 5.87
N LEU A 76 -4.30 -19.48 4.79
CA LEU A 76 -4.43 -18.04 4.55
C LEU A 76 -5.42 -17.36 5.49
N SER A 77 -6.52 -18.02 5.84
CA SER A 77 -7.44 -17.50 6.86
C SER A 77 -6.72 -17.30 8.19
N VAL A 78 -6.00 -18.33 8.64
CA VAL A 78 -5.27 -18.30 9.91
C VAL A 78 -4.19 -17.21 9.89
N ALA A 79 -3.39 -17.12 8.82
CA ALA A 79 -2.35 -16.10 8.71
C ALA A 79 -2.90 -14.67 8.75
N VAL A 80 -4.05 -14.42 8.12
CA VAL A 80 -4.72 -13.11 8.15
C VAL A 80 -5.27 -12.80 9.54
N ASP A 81 -5.87 -13.78 10.21
CA ASP A 81 -6.36 -13.62 11.59
C ASP A 81 -5.20 -13.36 12.57
N GLU A 82 -4.06 -14.02 12.38
CA GLU A 82 -2.83 -13.78 13.15
C GLU A 82 -2.27 -12.37 12.90
N GLU A 83 -2.15 -11.93 11.64
CA GLU A 83 -1.64 -10.61 11.29
C GLU A 83 -2.54 -9.48 11.81
N THR A 84 -3.86 -9.64 11.70
CA THR A 84 -4.82 -8.69 12.25
C THR A 84 -4.75 -8.63 13.77
N THR A 85 -4.63 -9.77 14.44
CA THR A 85 -4.44 -9.82 15.90
C THR A 85 -3.13 -9.15 16.32
N LEU A 86 -2.03 -9.40 15.62
CA LEU A 86 -0.73 -8.76 15.88
C LEU A 86 -0.79 -7.25 15.62
N ALA A 87 -1.48 -6.80 14.57
CA ALA A 87 -1.67 -5.37 14.29
C ALA A 87 -2.48 -4.68 15.39
N LEU A 88 -3.54 -5.32 15.89
CA LEU A 88 -4.34 -4.82 17.02
C LEU A 88 -3.51 -4.79 18.31
N GLN A 89 -2.69 -5.80 18.59
CA GLN A 89 -1.80 -5.83 19.74
C GLN A 89 -0.73 -4.72 19.68
N ARG A 90 -0.13 -4.48 18.51
CA ARG A 90 0.82 -3.37 18.31
C ARG A 90 0.16 -2.02 18.64
N ARG A 91 -1.03 -1.76 18.08
CA ARG A 91 -1.78 -0.53 18.40
C ARG A 91 -2.15 -0.41 19.88
N HIS A 92 -2.50 -1.52 20.53
CA HIS A 92 -2.80 -1.51 21.96
C HIS A 92 -1.55 -1.19 22.79
N ASN A 93 -0.39 -1.75 22.46
CA ASN A 93 0.86 -1.46 23.16
C ASN A 93 1.32 -0.01 22.97
N ASP A 94 1.16 0.55 21.76
CA ASP A 94 1.44 1.97 21.49
C ASP A 94 0.52 2.89 22.34
N ASN A 95 -0.74 2.50 22.56
CA ASN A 95 -1.67 3.26 23.41
C ASN A 95 -1.38 3.12 24.92
N VAL A 96 -0.93 1.95 25.39
CA VAL A 96 -0.63 1.72 26.82
C VAL A 96 0.69 2.39 27.24
N GLU A 97 1.71 2.45 26.36
CA GLU A 97 2.92 3.22 26.64
C GLU A 97 2.66 4.74 26.65
N ASN A 98 1.67 5.21 25.91
CA ASN A 98 1.28 6.64 25.86
C ASN A 98 0.36 7.08 27.02
N CYS A 99 -0.33 6.14 27.68
CA CYS A 99 -1.21 6.41 28.83
C CYS A 99 -0.43 6.69 30.15
N ASN A 100 0.80 6.19 30.27
CA ASN A 100 1.64 6.44 31.46
C ASN A 100 2.33 7.82 31.47
N LYS A 101 2.21 8.63 30.40
CA LYS A 101 2.81 9.97 30.30
C LYS A 101 1.81 11.12 30.34
N SER A 102 0.51 10.84 30.39
CA SER A 102 -0.56 11.82 30.17
C SER A 102 -1.44 12.03 31.41
N GLN A 103 -0.83 12.12 32.60
CA GLN A 103 -1.42 12.89 33.71
C GLN A 103 -0.88 14.31 33.64
N THR A 104 -1.51 15.13 32.79
CA THR A 104 -1.97 16.49 33.13
C THR A 104 -2.51 17.17 31.85
N LEU A 105 -3.70 17.77 32.02
CA LEU A 105 -4.33 18.85 31.25
C LEU A 105 -5.46 18.46 30.29
N ASP A 106 -6.65 18.85 30.74
CA ASP A 106 -7.97 18.97 30.13
C ASP A 106 -8.05 19.34 28.64
N GLY A 107 -9.10 18.81 28.00
CA GLY A 107 -10.01 19.60 27.18
C GLY A 107 -9.92 19.45 25.66
N ASP A 108 -10.78 18.59 25.11
CA ASP A 108 -11.50 18.68 23.83
C ASP A 108 -10.72 19.06 22.55
N GLU A 109 -10.36 18.07 21.72
CA GLU A 109 -10.98 17.77 20.41
C GLU A 109 -10.19 16.64 19.71
N GLU A 110 -10.85 15.52 19.42
CA GLU A 110 -10.33 14.42 18.61
C GLU A 110 -10.14 14.86 17.14
N GLN A 111 -9.00 15.47 16.86
CA GLN A 111 -8.31 15.28 15.60
C GLN A 111 -7.01 14.58 15.94
N HIS A 112 -6.62 13.58 15.15
CA HIS A 112 -5.29 12.98 15.23
C HIS A 112 -4.26 14.10 15.08
N ALA A 113 -3.85 14.70 16.20
CA ALA A 113 -2.73 15.61 16.27
C ALA A 113 -1.50 14.72 16.06
N ALA A 114 -1.18 14.48 14.79
CA ALA A 114 0.11 13.91 14.39
C ALA A 114 1.16 14.66 15.20
N LEU A 115 2.00 13.92 15.91
CA LEU A 115 2.95 14.56 16.80
C LEU A 115 3.83 15.47 15.93
N PRO A 116 4.32 16.61 16.46
CA PRO A 116 5.24 17.50 15.72
C PRO A 116 6.43 16.77 15.07
N VAL A 117 6.79 15.62 15.62
CA VAL A 117 7.84 14.72 15.14
C VAL A 117 7.39 13.93 13.90
N ASP A 118 6.14 13.52 13.80
CA ASP A 118 5.62 12.70 12.69
C ASP A 118 5.62 13.50 11.38
N ASP A 119 5.21 14.77 11.44
CA ASP A 119 5.21 15.68 10.29
C ASP A 119 6.65 15.98 9.82
N LEU A 120 7.56 16.20 10.76
CA LEU A 120 8.97 16.45 10.47
C LEU A 120 9.65 15.21 9.87
N LEU A 121 9.38 14.04 10.45
CA LEU A 121 9.94 12.77 9.99
C LEU A 121 9.38 12.40 8.62
N SER A 122 8.09 12.62 8.37
CA SER A 122 7.47 12.40 7.07
C SER A 122 8.13 13.27 6.00
N LEU A 123 8.33 14.56 6.27
CA LEU A 123 8.98 15.47 5.33
C LEU A 123 10.41 15.03 4.99
N ILE A 124 11.21 14.67 6.01
CA ILE A 124 12.59 14.24 5.80
C ILE A 124 12.65 12.88 5.07
N TYR A 125 11.79 11.94 5.45
CA TYR A 125 11.72 10.61 4.85
C TYR A 125 11.34 10.69 3.37
N PHE A 126 10.20 11.31 3.05
CA PHE A 126 9.75 11.46 1.67
C PHE A 126 10.70 12.32 0.84
N GLY A 127 11.24 13.38 1.41
CA GLY A 127 12.25 14.20 0.73
C GLY A 127 13.50 13.41 0.37
N SER A 128 13.96 12.50 1.24
CA SER A 128 15.10 11.62 0.94
C SER A 128 14.81 10.57 -0.14
N ILE A 129 13.58 10.05 -0.20
CA ILE A 129 13.14 9.10 -1.24
C ILE A 129 13.07 9.80 -2.60
N PHE A 130 12.59 11.04 -2.62
CA PHE A 130 12.40 11.80 -3.85
C PHE A 130 13.66 12.50 -4.34
N ASP A 131 14.72 12.63 -3.52
CA ASP A 131 15.97 13.27 -3.95
C ASP A 131 16.76 12.40 -4.95
N ALA A 132 16.58 12.69 -6.25
CA ALA A 132 17.26 12.03 -7.35
C ALA A 132 18.76 12.34 -7.46
N LYS A 133 19.33 13.16 -6.56
CA LYS A 133 20.78 13.47 -6.54
C LYS A 133 21.59 12.48 -5.70
N GLN A 134 20.95 11.52 -5.04
CA GLN A 134 21.65 10.48 -4.28
C GLN A 134 22.14 9.33 -5.18
N VAL A 135 23.09 8.54 -4.65
CA VAL A 135 23.90 7.53 -5.36
C VAL A 135 23.09 6.45 -6.09
N ASP A 136 21.84 6.22 -5.69
CA ASP A 136 20.95 5.21 -6.27
C ASP A 136 19.74 5.87 -6.92
N VAL A 137 19.88 6.16 -8.21
CA VAL A 137 18.93 6.91 -9.04
C VAL A 137 17.78 6.02 -9.54
N ASP A 138 18.06 4.74 -9.83
CA ASP A 138 17.09 3.84 -10.45
C ASP A 138 15.99 3.41 -9.49
N SER A 139 16.33 3.08 -8.24
CA SER A 139 15.35 2.73 -7.21
C SER A 139 14.43 3.91 -6.85
N ARG A 140 14.94 5.14 -6.88
CA ARG A 140 14.16 6.34 -6.55
C ARG A 140 13.28 6.83 -7.68
N LEU A 141 13.69 6.63 -8.94
CA LEU A 141 12.80 6.83 -10.08
C LEU A 141 11.60 5.88 -10.04
N GLU A 142 11.83 4.64 -9.59
CA GLU A 142 10.77 3.66 -9.37
C GLU A 142 9.81 4.09 -8.24
N GLU A 143 10.33 4.53 -7.09
CA GLU A 143 9.50 5.05 -5.99
C GLU A 143 8.66 6.27 -6.40
N ARG A 144 9.26 7.23 -7.13
CA ARG A 144 8.54 8.41 -7.66
C ARG A 144 7.43 8.00 -8.63
N PHE A 145 7.72 7.04 -9.51
CA PHE A 145 6.72 6.48 -10.42
C PHE A 145 5.56 5.83 -9.67
N TRP A 146 5.84 5.01 -8.66
CA TRP A 146 4.80 4.36 -7.86
C TRP A 146 3.95 5.34 -7.05
N CYS A 147 4.55 6.40 -6.48
CA CYS A 147 3.81 7.47 -5.81
C CYS A 147 2.81 8.16 -6.74
N LEU A 148 3.22 8.52 -7.95
CA LEU A 148 2.34 9.15 -8.94
C LEU A 148 1.27 8.18 -9.47
N ALA A 149 1.64 6.92 -9.71
CA ALA A 149 0.70 5.90 -10.13
C ALA A 149 -0.38 5.65 -9.07
N HIS A 150 -0.01 5.60 -7.79
CA HIS A 150 -0.96 5.44 -6.70
C HIS A 150 -1.94 6.62 -6.59
N ASP A 151 -1.44 7.87 -6.66
CA ASP A 151 -2.29 9.07 -6.69
C ASP A 151 -3.26 9.01 -7.88
N SER A 152 -2.79 8.63 -9.07
CA SER A 152 -3.63 8.54 -10.27
C SER A 152 -4.77 7.52 -10.13
N ILE A 153 -4.51 6.36 -9.52
CA ILE A 153 -5.50 5.31 -9.26
C ILE A 153 -6.50 5.79 -8.22
N GLN A 154 -6.02 6.36 -7.13
CA GLN A 154 -6.85 6.83 -6.02
C GLN A 154 -7.75 8.01 -6.44
N ARG A 155 -7.25 8.90 -7.32
CA ARG A 155 -8.03 9.99 -7.92
C ARG A 155 -9.14 9.48 -8.85
N PHE A 156 -8.87 8.45 -9.64
CA PHE A 156 -9.88 7.84 -10.51
C PHE A 156 -11.04 7.24 -9.69
N GLU A 157 -10.74 6.76 -8.48
CA GLU A 157 -11.72 6.12 -7.59
C GLU A 157 -12.46 7.13 -6.68
N LEU A 158 -11.83 8.24 -6.29
CA LEU A 158 -12.35 9.16 -5.26
C LEU A 158 -12.58 10.62 -5.69
N CYS A 159 -12.25 11.01 -6.93
CA CYS A 159 -12.47 12.35 -7.49
C CYS A 159 -12.01 13.52 -6.57
N TRP A 160 -10.84 13.38 -5.95
CA TRP A 160 -10.30 14.36 -4.99
C TRP A 160 -9.14 15.19 -5.60
N GLY A 161 -9.19 16.51 -5.41
CA GLY A 161 -8.02 17.41 -5.37
C GLY A 161 -7.24 17.71 -6.66
N VAL A 162 -6.11 18.39 -6.49
CA VAL A 162 -5.08 18.69 -7.52
C VAL A 162 -4.21 17.46 -7.74
N ALA A 163 -3.87 17.15 -9.00
CA ALA A 163 -3.06 15.97 -9.32
C ALA A 163 -1.65 16.10 -8.74
N LEU A 164 -1.14 15.02 -8.12
CA LEU A 164 0.26 14.95 -7.75
C LEU A 164 1.09 14.89 -9.04
N GLU A 165 2.14 15.69 -9.13
CA GLU A 165 3.00 15.80 -10.30
C GLU A 165 4.45 15.78 -9.87
N GLU A 166 5.36 15.50 -10.81
CA GLU A 166 6.81 15.44 -10.59
C GLU A 166 7.35 16.68 -9.85
N ARG A 167 6.83 17.86 -10.19
CA ARG A 167 7.18 19.14 -9.54
C ARG A 167 6.89 19.17 -8.04
N HIS A 168 5.86 18.45 -7.59
CA HIS A 168 5.49 18.40 -6.17
C HIS A 168 6.49 17.52 -5.41
N LEU A 169 6.90 16.40 -6.01
CA LEU A 169 7.95 15.53 -5.46
C LEU A 169 9.30 16.26 -5.40
N ASP A 170 9.64 17.03 -6.44
CA ASP A 170 10.82 17.90 -6.45
C ASP A 170 10.77 18.98 -5.38
N ALA A 171 9.60 19.57 -5.13
CA ALA A 171 9.43 20.56 -4.07
C ALA A 171 9.67 19.94 -2.68
N ILE A 172 9.14 18.73 -2.44
CA ILE A 172 9.35 18.00 -1.19
C ILE A 172 10.83 17.64 -1.00
N ALA A 173 11.50 17.12 -2.04
CA ALA A 173 12.92 16.80 -2.00
C ALA A 173 13.78 18.05 -1.72
N ARG A 174 13.49 19.17 -2.39
CA ARG A 174 14.18 20.45 -2.18
C ARG A 174 13.97 20.98 -0.77
N LEU A 175 12.73 20.97 -0.29
CA LEU A 175 12.39 21.45 1.05
C LEU A 175 13.11 20.63 2.12
N SER A 176 13.04 19.30 2.03
CA SER A 176 13.76 18.40 2.94
C SER A 176 15.26 18.65 2.91
N SER A 177 15.86 18.84 1.72
CA SER A 177 17.28 19.14 1.58
C SER A 177 17.65 20.45 2.28
N LEU A 178 16.87 21.52 2.07
CA LEU A 178 17.09 22.82 2.70
C LEU A 178 16.98 22.75 4.22
N MET A 179 16.01 21.99 4.75
CA MET A 179 15.80 21.85 6.20
C MET A 179 16.99 21.25 6.97
N ILE A 180 17.76 20.37 6.33
CA ILE A 180 18.93 19.72 6.91
C ILE A 180 20.25 20.23 6.31
N SER A 181 20.18 21.24 5.45
CA SER A 181 21.36 21.75 4.75
C SER A 181 22.24 22.62 5.64
N ARG A 182 23.54 22.55 5.38
CA ARG A 182 24.48 23.56 5.90
C ARG A 182 24.33 24.82 5.03
N PRO A 183 24.17 26.02 5.62
CA PRO A 183 24.05 27.27 4.86
C PRO A 183 25.21 27.44 3.87
N VAL A 184 24.97 27.94 2.67
CA VAL A 184 26.04 28.07 1.64
C VAL A 184 27.11 29.09 2.03
N ASP A 185 26.77 30.07 2.88
CA ASP A 185 27.70 31.08 3.42
C ASP A 185 28.67 30.52 4.49
N SER A 186 28.67 29.19 4.71
CA SER A 186 29.26 28.52 5.87
C SER A 186 30.77 28.27 5.86
N SER A 187 31.54 28.92 4.98
CA SER A 187 33.00 28.94 5.17
C SER A 187 33.41 29.58 6.52
N LEU A 188 32.48 30.29 7.17
CA LEU A 188 32.68 31.04 8.42
C LEU A 188 31.80 30.59 9.61
N THR A 189 30.86 29.64 9.46
CA THR A 189 29.94 29.24 10.56
C THR A 189 30.26 27.84 11.10
N SER A 190 30.26 27.70 12.42
CA SER A 190 30.54 26.42 13.10
C SER A 190 29.46 25.37 12.83
N HIS A 191 29.78 24.09 13.04
CA HIS A 191 28.78 23.01 12.97
C HIS A 191 27.64 23.20 13.97
N GLN A 192 27.91 23.80 15.13
CA GLN A 192 26.91 24.12 16.13
C GLN A 192 25.91 25.15 15.61
N ASP A 193 26.38 26.21 14.95
CA ASP A 193 25.50 27.25 14.39
C ASP A 193 24.65 26.70 13.23
N ALA A 194 25.22 25.81 12.42
CA ALA A 194 24.48 25.14 11.35
C ALA A 194 23.36 24.24 11.89
N LEU A 195 23.65 23.47 12.94
CA LEU A 195 22.65 22.64 13.62
C LEU A 195 21.53 23.48 14.23
N GLN A 196 21.89 24.60 14.88
CA GLN A 196 20.92 25.52 15.47
C GLN A 196 19.93 26.06 14.42
N ARG A 197 20.41 26.40 13.22
CA ARG A 197 19.55 26.83 12.11
C ARG A 197 18.63 25.70 11.61
N CYS A 198 19.13 24.47 11.51
CA CYS A 198 18.29 23.32 11.15
C CYS A 198 17.15 23.14 12.18
N ILE A 199 17.46 23.31 13.47
CA ILE A 199 16.46 23.28 14.55
C ILE A 199 15.45 24.42 14.41
N GLU A 200 15.89 25.63 14.07
CA GLU A 200 14.99 26.76 13.80
C GLU A 200 14.06 26.51 12.61
N HIS A 201 14.57 25.94 11.52
CA HIS A 201 13.75 25.54 10.36
C HIS A 201 12.72 24.47 10.74
N ALA A 202 13.11 23.47 11.52
CA ALA A 202 12.20 22.45 12.03
C ALA A 202 11.10 23.04 12.92
N ASN A 203 11.44 23.94 13.83
CA ASN A 203 10.46 24.64 14.66
C ASN A 203 9.52 25.51 13.82
N ASN A 204 10.03 26.22 12.82
CA ASN A 204 9.20 27.01 11.92
C ASN A 204 8.23 26.13 11.11
N TRP A 205 8.68 24.95 10.66
CA TRP A 205 7.82 23.96 9.98
C TRP A 205 6.70 23.47 10.89
N ILE A 206 7.03 23.04 12.11
CA ILE A 206 6.06 22.58 13.11
C ILE A 206 5.02 23.67 13.42
N CYS A 207 5.47 24.93 13.52
CA CYS A 207 4.59 26.08 13.75
C CYS A 207 3.85 26.55 12.48
N LYS A 208 3.97 25.86 11.34
CA LYS A 208 3.39 26.23 10.04
C LYS A 208 3.73 27.67 9.63
N SER A 209 4.96 28.09 9.91
CA SER A 209 5.44 29.44 9.63
C SER A 209 5.66 29.67 8.13
N GLU A 210 5.28 30.84 7.62
CA GLU A 210 5.57 31.27 6.25
C GLU A 210 6.97 31.90 6.07
N LYS A 211 7.83 31.81 7.11
CA LYS A 211 9.19 32.33 7.03
C LYS A 211 9.99 31.56 5.97
N LYS A 212 10.72 32.31 5.14
CA LYS A 212 11.63 31.74 4.14
C LYS A 212 12.78 30.99 4.83
N ILE A 213 13.15 29.83 4.27
CA ILE A 213 14.26 29.00 4.75
C ILE A 213 15.61 29.55 4.29
N ASP A 214 15.67 30.08 3.07
CA ASP A 214 16.83 30.77 2.52
C ASP A 214 16.35 32.11 1.90
N PRO A 215 17.01 33.25 2.16
CA PRO A 215 16.69 34.51 1.49
C PRO A 215 16.73 34.43 -0.05
N ASN A 216 17.49 33.48 -0.62
CA ASN A 216 17.64 33.27 -2.06
C ASN A 216 16.77 32.13 -2.63
N SER A 217 15.90 31.51 -1.82
CA SER A 217 14.98 30.43 -2.23
C SER A 217 13.58 30.93 -2.61
#